data_AF-A0A087SNF3-F1
#
_entry.id   AF-A0A087SNF3-F1
#
_cell.length_a   1.000
_cell.length_b   1.000
_cell.length_c   1.000
_cell.angle_alpha   90.00
_cell.angle_beta   90.00
_cell.angle_gamma   90.00
#
_symmetry.space_group_name_H-M   'P 1'
#
loop_
_entity.id
_entity.type
_entity.pdbx_description
1 polymer ?
#
loop_
_entity_poly.entity_id
_entity_poly.type
_entity_poly.pdbx_seq_one_letter_code
_entity_poly.pdbx_strand_id
1 'polypeptide(L)'
;MIALYAPEDVDPRTVAPLKYKFLAAVPSYVERGEGTLSFRLLNLRQPQRFYFLRDGLALPVFAAHSRAVAPLDPGEPTQVHLALTGRPSEVKVLWVSGPVDRPLIRWGADPQYLDREAPADSTTYTREAMCGAPANSTGWLDPGALHSVVLGDLAPGRRYFYTVGSRGGAWSEVASFLGPPGPDAEVHILAMADLGQTEVDGSVEVDAIAPASLLTSLRLAQEAAGATLMVLNGDLSYARGYAVQWETFFDQLAPMLRALPLMTVIGNHERDWPGSGDRFGMAYDSGGECGVPYAARTGMPTAGPDRPWYSFDHGPIHFLQYSTEHAFEEGSPQHAFIADDLAAVDRCQTPWVILGGHRPMYIDSTFDAVRPDGDQYLAAELRRALEPLLLRHGVDATWHGHHHSYQRTCPLAGGRCLASGEDGVAAGPVHIVLGHSGASLTPNTEPQRPREFVSVQLQHGYVRVTANATRLEHVVVSSRDGSVMDRWVLEKPAGWCGSRGVLRQGEERVAAAWPSLEFKSQHRLRGCDTF
;
A
#
# COMPACT_ATOMS: atom_id res chain seq x y z
N MET A 1 -22.48 26.14 2.16
CA MET A 1 -22.04 24.77 2.53
C MET A 1 -21.85 24.70 4.04
N ILE A 2 -21.93 23.51 4.61
CA ILE A 2 -21.49 23.26 5.98
C ILE A 2 -20.17 22.50 5.92
N ALA A 3 -19.15 23.02 6.58
CA ALA A 3 -17.80 22.48 6.57
C ALA A 3 -17.32 22.24 8.00
N LEU A 4 -16.66 21.11 8.22
CA LEU A 4 -16.13 20.68 9.52
C LEU A 4 -14.65 21.05 9.59
N TYR A 5 -14.23 21.61 10.73
CA TYR A 5 -12.85 22.04 10.96
C TYR A 5 -12.33 21.49 12.29
N ALA A 6 -11.02 21.28 12.35
CA ALA A 6 -10.30 20.97 13.58
C ALA A 6 -8.88 21.59 13.55
N PRO A 7 -8.37 22.16 14.67
CA PRO A 7 -9.09 22.43 15.92
C PRO A 7 -10.34 23.31 15.73
N GLU A 8 -11.22 23.35 16.72
CA GLU A 8 -12.54 23.98 16.64
C GLU A 8 -12.52 25.50 16.41
N ASP A 9 -11.38 26.15 16.63
CA ASP A 9 -11.18 27.59 16.65
C ASP A 9 -10.29 28.11 15.50
N VAL A 10 -9.96 27.26 14.52
CA VAL A 10 -9.19 27.66 13.34
C VAL A 10 -9.87 28.74 12.51
N ASP A 11 -9.06 29.51 11.78
CA ASP A 11 -9.54 30.43 10.75
C ASP A 11 -9.87 29.62 9.47
N PRO A 12 -11.15 29.53 9.06
CA PRO A 12 -11.55 28.78 7.87
C PRO A 12 -11.01 29.37 6.55
N ARG A 13 -10.35 30.53 6.58
CA ARG A 13 -9.67 31.15 5.43
C ARG A 13 -8.22 30.66 5.25
N THR A 14 -7.63 30.07 6.29
CA THR A 14 -6.22 29.64 6.27
C THR A 14 -6.03 28.16 6.56
N VAL A 15 -7.10 27.44 6.89
CA VAL A 15 -7.11 26.00 7.15
C VAL A 15 -8.12 25.36 6.20
N ALA A 16 -7.78 24.21 5.62
CA ALA A 16 -8.70 23.43 4.83
C ALA A 16 -9.72 22.72 5.76
N PRO A 17 -10.99 22.60 5.37
CA PRO A 17 -11.93 21.82 6.15
C PRO A 17 -11.50 20.34 6.17
N LEU A 18 -11.81 19.66 7.27
CA LEU A 18 -11.71 18.20 7.35
C LEU A 18 -12.60 17.56 6.27
N LYS A 19 -13.85 18.01 6.20
CA LYS A 19 -14.83 17.62 5.19
C LYS A 19 -16.01 18.58 5.14
N TYR A 20 -16.81 18.51 4.08
CA TYR A 20 -17.93 19.44 3.89
C TYR A 20 -19.07 18.84 3.06
N LYS A 21 -20.25 19.46 3.16
CA LYS A 21 -21.43 19.16 2.34
C LYS A 21 -22.07 20.44 1.81
N PHE A 22 -22.54 20.39 0.57
CA PHE A 22 -23.24 21.51 -0.05
C PHE A 22 -24.71 21.55 0.37
N LEU A 23 -25.14 22.70 0.89
CA LEU A 23 -26.55 22.95 1.21
C LEU A 23 -27.42 23.07 -0.05
N ALA A 24 -26.82 23.29 -1.23
CA ALA A 24 -27.53 23.27 -2.51
C ALA A 24 -28.17 21.91 -2.83
N ALA A 25 -27.68 20.82 -2.21
CA ALA A 25 -28.28 19.50 -2.30
C ALA A 25 -29.47 19.28 -1.35
N VAL A 26 -29.83 20.28 -0.52
CA VAL A 26 -30.92 20.20 0.45
C VAL A 26 -32.10 21.04 -0.05
N PRO A 27 -33.20 20.43 -0.55
CA PRO A 27 -34.30 21.16 -1.18
C PRO A 27 -34.90 22.25 -0.27
N SER A 28 -35.11 21.94 1.01
CA SER A 28 -35.66 22.90 1.97
C SER A 28 -34.77 24.13 2.15
N TYR A 29 -33.45 23.98 1.99
CA TYR A 29 -32.53 25.09 2.12
C TYR A 29 -32.62 26.03 0.91
N VAL A 30 -32.75 25.46 -0.29
CA VAL A 30 -32.94 26.24 -1.52
C VAL A 30 -34.26 27.01 -1.49
N GLU A 31 -35.33 26.39 -0.97
CA GLU A 31 -36.67 26.99 -0.95
C GLU A 31 -36.90 27.96 0.21
N ARG A 32 -36.40 27.64 1.41
CA ARG A 32 -36.74 28.32 2.66
C ARG A 32 -35.55 28.84 3.45
N GLY A 33 -34.32 28.54 3.03
CA GLY A 33 -33.11 28.89 3.77
C GLY A 33 -32.85 28.03 5.01
N GLU A 34 -33.59 26.94 5.20
CA GLU A 34 -33.44 26.01 6.33
C GLU A 34 -33.17 24.58 5.86
N GLY A 35 -32.32 23.85 6.56
CA GLY A 35 -31.97 22.49 6.18
C GLY A 35 -31.22 21.75 7.28
N THR A 36 -31.24 20.42 7.19
CA THR A 36 -30.49 19.55 8.09
C THR A 36 -29.51 18.71 7.27
N LEU A 37 -28.28 18.60 7.78
CA LEU A 37 -27.24 17.73 7.25
C LEU A 37 -26.74 16.84 8.38
N SER A 38 -26.44 15.58 8.06
CA SER A 38 -25.85 14.62 9.01
C SER A 38 -24.39 14.36 8.63
N PHE A 39 -23.51 14.31 9.61
CA PHE A 39 -22.10 13.97 9.46
C PHE A 39 -21.74 12.86 10.44
N ARG A 40 -20.93 11.88 10.00
CA ARG A 40 -20.22 10.93 10.85
C ARG A 40 -18.92 11.60 11.29
N LEU A 41 -18.59 11.59 12.58
CA LEU A 41 -17.35 12.20 13.07
C LEU A 41 -16.36 11.12 13.49
N LEU A 42 -15.09 11.30 13.11
CA LEU A 42 -13.98 10.49 13.59
C LEU A 42 -13.43 11.09 14.89
N ASN A 43 -12.89 10.23 15.77
CA ASN A 43 -12.11 10.69 16.92
C ASN A 43 -10.72 11.15 16.43
N LEU A 44 -10.61 12.45 16.14
CA LEU A 44 -9.38 13.10 15.69
C LEU A 44 -8.54 13.64 16.86
N ARG A 45 -8.80 13.18 18.09
CA ARG A 45 -8.07 13.53 19.33
C ARG A 45 -8.15 15.00 19.75
N GLN A 46 -8.90 15.82 19.02
CA GLN A 46 -9.09 17.24 19.30
C GLN A 46 -10.53 17.67 18.98
N PRO A 47 -11.04 18.77 19.58
CA PRO A 47 -12.38 19.21 19.31
C PRO A 47 -12.54 19.77 17.88
N GLN A 48 -13.77 19.69 17.39
CA GLN A 48 -14.14 19.98 16.00
C GLN A 48 -15.31 20.96 15.98
N ARG A 49 -15.47 21.72 14.90
CA ARG A 49 -16.59 22.66 14.76
C ARG A 49 -17.09 22.74 13.33
N PHE A 50 -18.41 22.82 13.19
CA PHE A 50 -19.05 23.11 11.91
C PHE A 50 -19.13 24.62 11.67
N TYR A 51 -18.74 25.03 10.48
CA TYR A 51 -18.83 26.39 9.96
C TYR A 51 -19.83 26.41 8.80
N PHE A 52 -20.72 27.40 8.81
CA PHE A 52 -21.57 27.74 7.69
C PHE A 52 -20.85 28.79 6.84
N LEU A 53 -20.48 28.38 5.62
CA LEU A 53 -19.75 29.20 4.66
C LEU A 53 -20.60 29.41 3.40
N ARG A 54 -20.65 30.64 2.91
CA ARG A 54 -21.20 31.01 1.60
C ARG A 54 -20.07 31.10 0.56
N ASP A 55 -20.42 31.01 -0.72
CA ASP A 55 -19.51 31.18 -1.86
C ASP A 55 -18.38 30.12 -2.02
N GLY A 56 -18.54 28.96 -1.40
CA GLY A 56 -17.67 27.79 -1.59
C GLY A 56 -16.33 27.89 -0.85
N LEU A 57 -15.35 27.05 -1.24
CA LEU A 57 -14.02 27.01 -0.62
C LEU A 57 -13.01 27.97 -1.25
N ALA A 58 -13.24 28.41 -2.49
CA ALA A 58 -12.31 29.31 -3.19
C ALA A 58 -12.37 30.74 -2.61
N LEU A 59 -13.56 31.21 -2.24
CA LEU A 59 -13.80 32.53 -1.65
C LEU A 59 -14.78 32.41 -0.47
N PRO A 60 -14.40 31.73 0.63
CA PRO A 60 -15.35 31.41 1.69
C PRO A 60 -15.79 32.66 2.43
N VAL A 61 -17.10 32.93 2.44
CA VAL A 61 -17.71 33.98 3.25
C VAL A 61 -18.33 33.36 4.50
N PHE A 62 -17.69 33.60 5.64
CA PHE A 62 -18.17 33.15 6.94
C PHE A 62 -19.57 33.71 7.24
N ALA A 63 -20.51 32.83 7.60
CA ALA A 63 -21.87 33.21 7.98
C ALA A 63 -22.16 32.91 9.46
N ALA A 64 -21.81 31.71 9.93
CA ALA A 64 -22.02 31.28 11.31
C ALA A 64 -21.15 30.06 11.65
N HIS A 65 -21.05 29.71 12.93
CA HIS A 65 -20.50 28.43 13.36
C HIS A 65 -21.38 27.79 14.44
N SER A 66 -21.26 26.48 14.58
CA SER A 66 -21.88 25.69 15.65
C SER A 66 -21.10 25.80 16.97
N ARG A 67 -21.61 25.16 18.03
CA ARG A 67 -20.80 24.83 19.22
C ARG A 67 -19.71 23.81 18.84
N ALA A 68 -18.59 23.83 19.58
CA ALA A 68 -17.58 22.80 19.44
C ALA A 68 -18.12 21.42 19.86
N VAL A 69 -17.62 20.37 19.20
CA VAL A 69 -17.87 18.97 19.51
C VAL A 69 -16.52 18.33 19.84
N ALA A 70 -16.34 17.89 21.07
CA ALA A 70 -15.12 17.22 21.51
C ALA A 70 -15.27 15.69 21.42
N PRO A 71 -14.20 14.93 21.13
CA PRO A 71 -14.21 13.49 21.32
C PRO A 71 -14.45 13.14 22.80
N LEU A 72 -15.10 12.00 23.05
CA LEU A 72 -15.37 11.54 24.42
C LEU A 72 -14.09 11.23 25.19
N ASP A 73 -13.14 10.60 24.51
CA ASP A 73 -11.80 10.33 25.03
C ASP A 73 -10.76 10.54 23.92
N PRO A 74 -9.97 11.63 23.97
CA PRO A 74 -8.86 11.85 23.04
C PRO A 74 -7.79 10.74 23.07
N GLY A 75 -7.65 10.03 24.20
CA GLY A 75 -6.68 8.95 24.40
C GLY A 75 -7.16 7.58 23.94
N GLU A 76 -8.37 7.50 23.36
CA GLU A 76 -8.88 6.27 22.77
C GLU A 76 -7.98 5.81 21.59
N PRO A 77 -7.56 4.53 21.57
CA PRO A 77 -6.83 3.98 20.44
C PRO A 77 -7.67 3.97 19.14
N THR A 78 -7.19 4.65 18.12
CA THR A 78 -7.71 4.62 16.75
C THR A 78 -6.67 4.03 15.79
N GLN A 79 -7.06 3.79 14.54
CA GLN A 79 -6.16 3.27 13.50
C GLN A 79 -5.37 2.01 13.90
N VAL A 80 -5.96 1.13 14.70
CA VAL A 80 -5.29 -0.12 15.12
C VAL A 80 -5.07 -1.00 13.89
N HIS A 81 -3.81 -1.31 13.58
CA HIS A 81 -3.45 -2.13 12.43
C HIS A 81 -2.18 -2.96 12.68
N LEU A 82 -1.95 -3.90 11.77
CA LEU A 82 -0.88 -4.89 11.84
C LEU A 82 0.06 -4.76 10.64
N ALA A 83 1.35 -5.03 10.85
CA ALA A 83 2.36 -5.17 9.80
C ALA A 83 3.31 -6.33 10.12
N LEU A 84 3.92 -6.93 9.12
CA LEU A 84 4.99 -7.93 9.31
C LEU A 84 6.34 -7.22 9.49
N THR A 85 7.27 -7.86 10.22
CA THR A 85 8.60 -7.28 10.51
C THR A 85 9.70 -7.78 9.56
N GLY A 86 9.38 -8.68 8.64
CA GLY A 86 10.36 -9.42 7.84
C GLY A 86 11.01 -10.58 8.58
N ARG A 87 10.84 -10.70 9.91
CA ARG A 87 11.31 -11.86 10.67
C ARG A 87 10.19 -12.89 10.84
N PRO A 88 10.49 -14.19 10.73
CA PRO A 88 9.52 -15.23 11.03
C PRO A 88 9.00 -15.10 12.47
N SER A 89 7.74 -15.46 12.69
CA SER A 89 7.12 -15.48 14.02
C SER A 89 6.97 -14.11 14.71
N GLU A 90 7.08 -13.01 13.96
CA GLU A 90 6.88 -11.66 14.48
C GLU A 90 5.77 -10.90 13.75
N VAL A 91 5.01 -10.11 14.50
CA VAL A 91 4.02 -9.15 13.99
C VAL A 91 4.18 -7.83 14.74
N LYS A 92 4.13 -6.72 14.02
CA LYS A 92 4.08 -5.37 14.57
C LYS A 92 2.63 -4.92 14.68
N VAL A 93 2.24 -4.45 15.86
CA VAL A 93 0.93 -3.81 16.11
C VAL A 93 1.15 -2.31 16.22
N LEU A 94 0.33 -1.54 15.51
CA LEU A 94 0.38 -0.08 15.48
C LEU A 94 -1.00 0.51 15.80
N TRP A 95 -1.02 1.69 16.42
CA TRP A 95 -2.24 2.47 16.63
C TRP A 95 -1.91 3.95 16.87
N VAL A 96 -2.95 4.79 16.86
CA VAL A 96 -2.85 6.23 17.11
C VAL A 96 -3.71 6.58 18.32
N SER A 97 -3.27 7.53 19.15
CA SER A 97 -4.12 8.13 20.18
C SER A 97 -3.68 9.58 20.50
N GLY A 98 -4.42 10.27 21.36
CA GLY A 98 -3.92 11.47 22.02
C GLY A 98 -2.76 11.15 22.98
N PRO A 99 -2.14 12.15 23.60
CA PRO A 99 -1.08 11.90 24.59
C PRO A 99 -1.60 11.07 25.77
N VAL A 100 -0.98 9.91 26.03
CA VAL A 100 -1.34 8.98 27.11
C VAL A 100 -0.10 8.54 27.90
N ASP A 101 -0.28 8.19 29.18
CA ASP A 101 0.80 7.61 29.99
C ASP A 101 0.90 6.10 29.76
N ARG A 102 2.12 5.61 29.52
CA ARG A 102 2.45 4.19 29.33
C ARG A 102 1.50 3.46 28.36
N PRO A 103 1.53 3.77 27.06
CA PRO A 103 0.82 2.98 26.06
C PRO A 103 1.36 1.54 26.03
N LEU A 104 0.46 0.58 25.90
CA LEU A 104 0.79 -0.85 25.97
C LEU A 104 -0.22 -1.71 25.19
N ILE A 105 0.18 -2.94 24.96
CA ILE A 105 -0.66 -4.02 24.44
C ILE A 105 -0.83 -5.12 25.49
N ARG A 106 -2.01 -5.72 25.51
CA ARG A 106 -2.26 -7.00 26.17
C ARG A 106 -2.65 -8.03 25.13
N TRP A 107 -2.11 -9.24 25.23
CA TRP A 107 -2.34 -10.26 24.23
C TRP A 107 -2.18 -11.68 24.80
N GLY A 108 -2.74 -12.65 24.10
CA GLY A 108 -2.82 -14.03 24.59
C GLY A 108 -3.36 -14.98 23.53
N ALA A 109 -3.43 -16.27 23.87
CA ALA A 109 -4.06 -17.28 23.02
C ALA A 109 -5.57 -17.45 23.29
N ASP A 110 -6.08 -16.83 24.35
CA ASP A 110 -7.49 -16.87 24.77
C ASP A 110 -8.06 -15.44 24.79
N PRO A 111 -9.20 -15.16 24.14
CA PRO A 111 -9.80 -13.83 24.12
C PRO A 111 -10.26 -13.34 25.50
N GLN A 112 -10.52 -14.24 26.45
CA GLN A 112 -10.95 -13.93 27.80
C GLN A 112 -9.78 -13.75 28.77
N TYR A 113 -8.58 -14.22 28.40
CA TYR A 113 -7.40 -14.19 29.24
C TYR A 113 -6.16 -13.78 28.44
N LEU A 114 -5.96 -12.45 28.37
CA LEU A 114 -4.79 -11.83 27.74
C LEU A 114 -3.66 -11.74 28.77
N ASP A 115 -2.85 -12.80 28.84
CA ASP A 115 -1.87 -13.08 29.89
C ASP A 115 -0.49 -12.47 29.68
N ARG A 116 -0.26 -11.87 28.51
CA ARG A 116 0.98 -11.17 28.17
C ARG A 116 0.74 -9.68 28.00
N GLU A 117 1.71 -8.89 28.43
CA GLU A 117 1.70 -7.43 28.36
C GLU A 117 3.05 -6.95 27.79
N ALA A 118 3.03 -5.96 26.91
CA ALA A 118 4.24 -5.32 26.41
C ALA A 118 4.03 -3.80 26.27
N PRO A 119 5.00 -2.97 26.69
CA PRO A 119 4.94 -1.52 26.46
C PRO A 119 5.08 -1.22 24.97
N ALA A 120 4.52 -0.08 24.54
CA ALA A 120 4.66 0.41 23.18
C ALA A 120 5.62 1.59 23.10
N ASP A 121 6.39 1.63 22.02
CA ASP A 121 7.12 2.82 21.63
C ASP A 121 6.15 3.84 21.06
N SER A 122 6.42 5.13 21.31
CA SER A 122 5.56 6.23 20.85
C SER A 122 6.38 7.27 20.11
N THR A 123 5.92 7.64 18.93
CA THR A 123 6.51 8.66 18.08
C THR A 123 5.44 9.62 17.58
N THR A 124 5.86 10.69 16.91
CA THR A 124 4.99 11.60 16.19
C THR A 124 5.77 12.30 15.08
N TYR A 125 5.07 13.06 14.24
CA TYR A 125 5.67 14.00 13.31
C TYR A 125 5.01 15.37 13.47
N THR A 126 5.77 16.44 13.21
CA THR A 126 5.29 17.81 13.37
C THR A 126 5.08 18.49 12.01
N ARG A 127 4.47 19.67 12.04
CA ARG A 127 4.23 20.47 10.84
C ARG A 127 5.53 20.79 10.11
N GLU A 128 6.60 21.03 10.86
CA GLU A 128 7.92 21.38 10.37
C GLU A 128 8.65 20.19 9.73
N ALA A 129 8.21 18.96 10.00
CA ALA A 129 8.75 17.77 9.35
C ALA A 129 8.25 17.61 7.90
N MET A 130 7.13 18.25 7.54
CA MET A 130 6.59 18.23 6.19
C MET A 130 7.41 19.17 5.28
N CYS A 131 7.64 18.77 4.03
CA CYS A 131 8.49 19.49 3.09
C CYS A 131 7.83 20.70 2.43
N GLY A 132 6.49 20.79 2.46
CA GLY A 132 5.80 21.93 1.84
C GLY A 132 4.28 21.93 1.96
N ALA A 133 3.65 22.85 1.24
CA ALA A 133 2.20 23.02 1.24
C ALA A 133 1.51 22.04 0.26
N PRO A 134 0.28 21.58 0.56
CA PRO A 134 -0.53 21.95 1.73
C PRO A 134 -0.14 21.25 3.05
N ALA A 135 0.71 20.22 3.04
CA ALA A 135 1.03 19.40 4.21
C ALA A 135 1.51 20.20 5.44
N ASN A 136 2.38 21.20 5.24
CA ASN A 136 2.90 22.04 6.31
C ASN A 136 2.08 23.33 6.57
N SER A 137 0.90 23.46 5.95
CA SER A 137 0.09 24.68 6.00
C SER A 137 -1.40 24.38 6.11
N THR A 138 -2.18 24.62 5.05
CA THR A 138 -3.64 24.57 5.07
C THR A 138 -4.18 23.17 5.38
N GLY A 139 -3.47 22.12 4.97
CA GLY A 139 -3.87 20.72 5.15
C GLY A 139 -3.31 20.05 6.41
N TRP A 140 -2.51 20.77 7.21
CA TRP A 140 -1.93 20.23 8.43
C TRP A 140 -3.00 19.85 9.46
N LEU A 141 -2.88 18.64 10.00
CA LEU A 141 -3.63 18.15 11.15
C LEU A 141 -2.64 17.42 12.06
N ASP A 142 -2.68 17.69 13.37
CA ASP A 142 -1.83 16.99 14.34
C ASP A 142 -2.17 15.48 14.34
N PRO A 143 -1.20 14.59 14.06
CA PRO A 143 -1.45 13.15 14.01
C PRO A 143 -1.66 12.53 15.40
N GLY A 144 -1.33 13.24 16.48
CA GLY A 144 -1.29 12.69 17.83
C GLY A 144 -0.04 11.84 18.08
N ALA A 145 -0.16 10.88 18.99
CA ALA A 145 0.88 9.90 19.28
C ALA A 145 0.66 8.63 18.46
N LEU A 146 1.69 8.23 17.71
CA LEU A 146 1.72 6.98 16.96
C LEU A 146 2.47 5.94 17.79
N HIS A 147 1.80 4.84 18.11
CA HIS A 147 2.32 3.80 18.97
C HIS A 147 2.63 2.56 18.16
N SER A 148 3.70 1.85 18.52
CA SER A 148 3.98 0.53 17.95
C SER A 148 4.64 -0.42 18.93
N VAL A 149 4.40 -1.72 18.72
CA VAL A 149 4.98 -2.80 19.50
C VAL A 149 5.19 -4.02 18.60
N VAL A 150 6.33 -4.70 18.75
CA VAL A 150 6.60 -5.97 18.06
C VAL A 150 6.30 -7.12 19.00
N LEU A 151 5.43 -8.02 18.54
CA LEU A 151 5.11 -9.27 19.21
C LEU A 151 5.90 -10.41 18.56
N GLY A 152 6.69 -11.13 19.35
CA GLY A 152 7.50 -12.27 18.91
C GLY A 152 7.03 -13.61 19.46
N ASP A 153 7.80 -14.67 19.16
CA ASP A 153 7.54 -16.05 19.59
C ASP A 153 6.14 -16.56 19.18
N LEU A 154 5.66 -16.12 18.02
CA LEU A 154 4.35 -16.48 17.49
C LEU A 154 4.41 -17.80 16.73
N ALA A 155 3.75 -18.83 17.26
CA ALA A 155 3.53 -20.08 16.53
C ALA A 155 2.82 -19.82 15.16
N PRO A 156 3.33 -20.40 14.05
CA PRO A 156 2.75 -20.22 12.72
C PRO A 156 1.28 -20.62 12.63
N GLY A 157 0.45 -19.78 12.00
CA GLY A 157 -0.99 -20.04 11.79
C GLY A 157 -1.83 -20.08 13.07
N ARG A 158 -1.24 -19.89 14.26
CA ARG A 158 -1.98 -19.85 15.52
C ARG A 158 -2.69 -18.52 15.67
N ARG A 159 -3.94 -18.55 16.10
CA ARG A 159 -4.70 -17.34 16.45
C ARG A 159 -4.24 -16.76 17.79
N TYR A 160 -3.99 -15.47 17.82
CA TYR A 160 -3.75 -14.67 19.02
C TYR A 160 -4.78 -13.57 19.11
N PHE A 161 -5.11 -13.20 20.34
CA PHE A 161 -6.05 -12.13 20.67
C PHE A 161 -5.29 -10.99 21.33
N TYR A 162 -5.73 -9.75 21.11
CA TYR A 162 -5.07 -8.58 21.66
C TYR A 162 -6.01 -7.40 21.87
N THR A 163 -5.61 -6.49 22.76
CA THR A 163 -6.19 -5.16 22.92
C THR A 163 -5.05 -4.17 23.16
N VAL A 164 -5.19 -2.96 22.62
CA VAL A 164 -4.22 -1.87 22.80
C VAL A 164 -4.83 -0.76 23.61
N GLY A 165 -4.01 0.00 24.33
CA GLY A 165 -4.49 1.08 25.18
C GLY A 165 -3.39 1.70 26.01
N SER A 166 -3.79 2.34 27.10
CA SER A 166 -2.88 2.93 28.08
C SER A 166 -3.30 2.56 29.50
N ARG A 167 -2.34 2.60 30.44
CA ARG A 167 -2.65 2.28 31.84
C ARG A 167 -3.47 3.43 32.45
N GLY A 168 -4.75 3.17 32.71
CA GLY A 168 -5.68 4.17 33.26
C GLY A 168 -6.43 5.00 32.22
N GLY A 169 -6.21 4.74 30.93
CA GLY A 169 -7.01 5.29 29.83
C GLY A 169 -7.89 4.24 29.15
N ALA A 170 -8.43 4.58 27.98
CA ALA A 170 -9.24 3.69 27.17
C ALA A 170 -8.45 2.52 26.55
N TRP A 171 -9.18 1.44 26.30
CA TRP A 171 -8.72 0.23 25.64
C TRP A 171 -9.53 0.01 24.38
N SER A 172 -8.89 -0.49 23.32
CA SER A 172 -9.59 -0.95 22.14
C SER A 172 -10.46 -2.17 22.46
N GLU A 173 -11.43 -2.45 21.60
CA GLU A 173 -12.04 -3.77 21.56
C GLU A 173 -10.97 -4.86 21.36
N VAL A 174 -11.27 -6.07 21.82
CA VAL A 174 -10.41 -7.24 21.62
C VAL A 174 -10.46 -7.63 20.15
N ALA A 175 -9.30 -7.60 19.51
CA ALA A 175 -9.09 -8.05 18.13
C ALA A 175 -8.29 -9.36 18.11
N SER A 176 -8.11 -9.94 16.92
CA SER A 176 -7.33 -11.19 16.78
C SER A 176 -6.63 -11.26 15.44
N PHE A 177 -5.47 -11.90 15.40
CA PHE A 177 -4.68 -12.15 14.19
C PHE A 177 -4.12 -13.57 14.18
N LEU A 178 -3.62 -14.01 13.02
CA LEU A 178 -2.89 -15.27 12.89
C LEU A 178 -1.38 -15.02 12.95
N GLY A 179 -0.64 -15.85 13.67
CA GLY A 179 0.81 -15.87 13.59
C GLY A 179 1.28 -16.12 12.14
N PRO A 180 2.39 -15.50 11.69
CA PRO A 180 2.85 -15.61 10.30
C PRO A 180 2.95 -17.07 9.83
N PRO A 181 2.38 -17.41 8.66
CA PRO A 181 2.35 -18.79 8.17
C PRO A 181 3.75 -19.28 7.76
N GLY A 182 4.02 -20.56 7.98
CA GLY A 182 5.23 -21.22 7.52
C GLY A 182 5.16 -21.66 6.05
N PRO A 183 6.27 -22.09 5.45
CA PRO A 183 6.43 -22.33 4.01
C PRO A 183 5.46 -23.36 3.42
N ASP A 184 5.02 -24.34 4.22
CA ASP A 184 4.09 -25.39 3.78
C ASP A 184 2.61 -24.96 3.80
N ALA A 185 2.30 -23.77 4.31
CA ALA A 185 0.92 -23.30 4.43
C ALA A 185 0.34 -22.86 3.08
N GLU A 186 -0.94 -23.12 2.88
CA GLU A 186 -1.70 -22.38 1.86
C GLU A 186 -2.03 -20.99 2.41
N VAL A 187 -1.75 -19.96 1.62
CA VAL A 187 -2.01 -18.55 1.98
C VAL A 187 -2.99 -17.91 1.01
N HIS A 188 -3.84 -17.06 1.56
CA HIS A 188 -4.79 -16.25 0.81
C HIS A 188 -4.46 -14.77 1.02
N ILE A 189 -4.29 -14.02 -0.07
CA ILE A 189 -3.80 -12.64 -0.04
C ILE A 189 -4.77 -11.76 -0.82
N LEU A 190 -5.04 -10.57 -0.28
CA LEU A 190 -5.73 -9.50 -0.98
C LEU A 190 -4.68 -8.50 -1.45
N ALA A 191 -4.45 -8.42 -2.75
CA ALA A 191 -3.47 -7.54 -3.38
C ALA A 191 -4.16 -6.42 -4.16
N MET A 192 -3.70 -5.19 -3.95
CA MET A 192 -4.29 -3.97 -4.50
C MET A 192 -3.25 -2.84 -4.56
N ALA A 193 -3.58 -1.74 -5.24
CA ALA A 193 -2.81 -0.49 -5.26
C ALA A 193 -3.78 0.65 -5.61
N ASP A 194 -3.42 1.89 -5.29
CA ASP A 194 -4.18 3.07 -5.71
C ASP A 194 -5.61 3.08 -5.13
N LEU A 195 -5.74 2.66 -3.86
CA LEU A 195 -7.03 2.45 -3.20
C LEU A 195 -7.66 3.78 -2.78
N GLY A 196 -6.88 4.68 -2.19
CA GLY A 196 -7.39 5.92 -1.59
C GLY A 196 -8.41 5.70 -0.49
N GLN A 197 -9.24 6.72 -0.27
CA GLN A 197 -10.29 6.72 0.75
C GLN A 197 -11.56 7.41 0.23
N THR A 198 -12.70 7.14 0.88
CA THR A 198 -13.95 7.87 0.65
C THR A 198 -14.78 7.98 1.92
N GLU A 199 -15.34 9.16 2.16
CA GLU A 199 -16.27 9.42 3.26
C GLU A 199 -17.60 8.66 3.10
N VAL A 200 -17.93 7.82 4.09
CA VAL A 200 -19.13 6.96 4.07
C VAL A 200 -20.44 7.71 4.26
N ASP A 201 -20.39 8.92 4.82
CA ASP A 201 -21.58 9.73 5.05
C ASP A 201 -21.96 10.59 3.83
N GLY A 202 -21.18 10.52 2.73
CA GLY A 202 -21.36 11.33 1.53
C GLY A 202 -20.83 12.77 1.64
N SER A 203 -20.00 13.06 2.65
CA SER A 203 -19.20 14.29 2.69
C SER A 203 -18.15 14.28 1.59
N VAL A 204 -17.65 15.47 1.27
CA VAL A 204 -16.52 15.67 0.36
C VAL A 204 -15.33 16.15 1.17
N GLU A 205 -14.14 15.65 0.85
CA GLU A 205 -12.86 16.14 1.35
C GLU A 205 -12.12 16.90 0.23
N VAL A 206 -11.18 17.77 0.59
CA VAL A 206 -10.42 18.53 -0.41
C VAL A 206 -9.55 17.58 -1.24
N ASP A 207 -9.52 17.76 -2.56
CA ASP A 207 -8.72 16.95 -3.49
C ASP A 207 -8.95 15.42 -3.41
N ALA A 208 -10.14 14.98 -2.99
CA ALA A 208 -10.52 13.57 -3.01
C ALA A 208 -10.64 13.02 -4.45
N ILE A 209 -9.90 11.95 -4.76
CA ILE A 209 -9.79 11.40 -6.14
C ILE A 209 -10.11 9.90 -6.28
N ALA A 210 -10.55 9.25 -5.20
CA ALA A 210 -10.74 7.80 -5.13
C ALA A 210 -12.21 7.38 -5.02
N PRO A 211 -13.06 7.69 -6.02
CA PRO A 211 -14.52 7.54 -5.93
C PRO A 211 -15.00 6.09 -5.72
N ALA A 212 -14.17 5.10 -6.04
CA ALA A 212 -14.51 3.68 -5.89
C ALA A 212 -13.90 3.03 -4.64
N SER A 213 -13.15 3.77 -3.83
CA SER A 213 -12.42 3.23 -2.68
C SER A 213 -13.33 2.51 -1.68
N LEU A 214 -14.47 3.12 -1.35
CA LEU A 214 -15.45 2.51 -0.44
C LEU A 214 -16.01 1.19 -0.99
N LEU A 215 -16.30 1.15 -2.30
CA LEU A 215 -16.87 -0.04 -2.92
C LEU A 215 -15.90 -1.21 -2.88
N THR A 216 -14.62 -0.95 -3.19
CA THR A 216 -13.55 -1.93 -3.08
C THR A 216 -13.34 -2.37 -1.63
N SER A 217 -13.30 -1.42 -0.69
CA SER A 217 -13.10 -1.71 0.75
C SER A 217 -14.22 -2.59 1.33
N LEU A 218 -15.47 -2.38 0.92
CA LEU A 218 -16.59 -3.23 1.32
C LEU A 218 -16.45 -4.66 0.79
N ARG A 219 -15.90 -4.85 -0.41
CA ARG A 219 -15.64 -6.18 -0.97
C ARG A 219 -14.49 -6.88 -0.27
N LEU A 220 -13.38 -6.16 -0.05
CA LEU A 220 -12.26 -6.66 0.73
C LEU A 220 -12.71 -7.12 2.12
N ALA A 221 -13.57 -6.36 2.79
CA ALA A 221 -14.09 -6.71 4.11
C ALA A 221 -14.92 -8.01 4.12
N GLN A 222 -15.60 -8.33 3.01
CA GLN A 222 -16.34 -9.60 2.86
C GLN A 222 -15.41 -10.81 2.73
N GLU A 223 -14.20 -10.62 2.20
CA GLU A 223 -13.21 -11.68 2.00
C GLU A 223 -12.15 -11.76 3.11
N ALA A 224 -11.99 -10.68 3.89
CA ALA A 224 -10.94 -10.52 4.88
C ALA A 224 -10.87 -11.66 5.92
N ALA A 225 -12.01 -12.25 6.28
CA ALA A 225 -12.04 -13.36 7.24
C ALA A 225 -11.30 -14.63 6.76
N GLY A 226 -11.19 -14.83 5.44
CA GLY A 226 -10.45 -15.93 4.82
C GLY A 226 -9.04 -15.55 4.36
N ALA A 227 -8.68 -14.27 4.42
CA ALA A 227 -7.36 -13.80 4.03
C ALA A 227 -6.35 -13.96 5.17
N THR A 228 -5.07 -13.94 4.80
CA THR A 228 -3.93 -14.04 5.73
C THR A 228 -3.01 -12.83 5.65
N LEU A 229 -3.15 -12.02 4.60
CA LEU A 229 -2.32 -10.85 4.32
C LEU A 229 -3.05 -9.89 3.37
N MET A 230 -2.83 -8.59 3.56
CA MET A 230 -3.14 -7.54 2.58
C MET A 230 -1.85 -6.92 2.05
N VAL A 231 -1.77 -6.72 0.74
CA VAL A 231 -0.65 -6.04 0.08
C VAL A 231 -1.21 -4.85 -0.70
N LEU A 232 -0.70 -3.65 -0.43
CA LEU A 232 -1.12 -2.39 -1.05
C LEU A 232 0.08 -1.65 -1.65
N ASN A 233 0.29 -1.76 -2.96
CA ASN A 233 1.50 -1.30 -3.63
C ASN A 233 1.46 0.19 -4.03
N GLY A 234 1.44 1.06 -3.03
CA GLY A 234 1.56 2.52 -3.18
C GLY A 234 0.25 3.23 -3.47
N ASP A 235 0.31 4.56 -3.33
CA ASP A 235 -0.81 5.48 -3.40
C ASP A 235 -1.94 5.07 -2.47
N LEU A 236 -1.65 5.20 -1.18
CA LEU A 236 -2.43 4.59 -0.11
C LEU A 236 -3.74 5.36 0.10
N SER A 237 -3.63 6.58 0.62
CA SER A 237 -4.78 7.40 1.02
C SER A 237 -5.11 8.50 0.00
N TYR A 238 -4.14 8.91 -0.82
CA TYR A 238 -4.16 10.17 -1.57
C TYR A 238 -4.36 11.41 -0.69
N ALA A 239 -3.86 11.38 0.55
CA ALA A 239 -3.92 12.55 1.44
C ALA A 239 -3.29 13.79 0.82
N ARG A 240 -2.13 13.64 0.16
CA ARG A 240 -1.47 14.69 -0.63
C ARG A 240 -1.38 16.01 0.14
N GLY A 241 -1.02 15.92 1.41
CA GLY A 241 -0.87 17.05 2.33
C GLY A 241 -2.15 17.49 3.04
N TYR A 242 -3.30 16.88 2.81
CA TYR A 242 -4.49 17.02 3.66
C TYR A 242 -4.54 15.87 4.66
N ALA A 243 -3.94 16.08 5.84
CA ALA A 243 -3.65 15.00 6.78
C ALA A 243 -4.88 14.26 7.32
N VAL A 244 -6.09 14.84 7.26
CA VAL A 244 -7.35 14.16 7.63
C VAL A 244 -7.60 12.90 6.80
N GLN A 245 -7.16 12.86 5.54
CA GLN A 245 -7.44 11.71 4.68
C GLN A 245 -6.68 10.45 5.12
N TRP A 246 -5.54 10.60 5.81
CA TRP A 246 -4.89 9.47 6.48
C TRP A 246 -5.78 8.87 7.57
N GLU A 247 -6.50 9.71 8.32
CA GLU A 247 -7.45 9.28 9.34
C GLU A 247 -8.62 8.53 8.72
N THR A 248 -9.20 9.09 7.65
CA THR A 248 -10.31 8.47 6.91
C THR A 248 -9.88 7.14 6.27
N PHE A 249 -8.67 7.06 5.72
CA PHE A 249 -8.11 5.83 5.14
C PHE A 249 -7.99 4.69 6.16
N PHE A 250 -7.36 4.94 7.32
CA PHE A 250 -7.21 3.91 8.34
C PHE A 250 -8.53 3.54 9.01
N ASP A 251 -9.48 4.49 9.18
CA ASP A 251 -10.83 4.19 9.65
C ASP A 251 -11.60 3.31 8.66
N GLN A 252 -11.51 3.62 7.37
CA GLN A 252 -12.17 2.85 6.30
C GLN A 252 -11.71 1.38 6.30
N LEU A 253 -10.44 1.11 6.57
CA LEU A 253 -9.86 -0.23 6.56
C LEU A 253 -9.83 -0.90 7.94
N ALA A 254 -10.16 -0.17 9.02
CA ALA A 254 -10.09 -0.67 10.40
C ALA A 254 -10.76 -2.04 10.63
N PRO A 255 -11.92 -2.38 10.01
CA PRO A 255 -12.52 -3.70 10.18
C PRO A 255 -11.62 -4.86 9.74
N MET A 256 -10.69 -4.63 8.81
CA MET A 256 -9.76 -5.63 8.28
C MET A 256 -8.39 -5.55 8.94
N LEU A 257 -7.86 -4.35 9.12
CA LEU A 257 -6.47 -4.14 9.55
C LEU A 257 -6.21 -4.57 11.00
N ARG A 258 -7.26 -4.69 11.81
CA ARG A 258 -7.19 -5.27 13.17
C ARG A 258 -6.94 -6.78 13.17
N ALA A 259 -7.06 -7.45 12.03
CA ALA A 259 -6.90 -8.90 11.91
C ALA A 259 -5.89 -9.34 10.85
N LEU A 260 -5.71 -8.52 9.81
CA LEU A 260 -4.81 -8.81 8.69
C LEU A 260 -3.60 -7.86 8.72
N PRO A 261 -2.37 -8.39 8.66
CA PRO A 261 -1.21 -7.59 8.36
C PRO A 261 -1.37 -6.89 7.01
N LEU A 262 -1.07 -5.59 6.97
CA LEU A 262 -1.01 -4.78 5.76
C LEU A 262 0.45 -4.50 5.45
N MET A 263 0.89 -4.87 4.25
CA MET A 263 2.23 -4.58 3.74
C MET A 263 2.12 -3.62 2.56
N THR A 264 2.88 -2.54 2.58
CA THR A 264 2.75 -1.44 1.61
C THR A 264 4.04 -1.10 0.90
N VAL A 265 3.92 -0.59 -0.33
CA VAL A 265 5.00 0.14 -1.00
C VAL A 265 4.73 1.64 -0.90
N ILE A 266 5.77 2.45 -0.97
CA ILE A 266 5.64 3.90 -1.08
C ILE A 266 5.36 4.30 -2.54
N GLY A 267 4.29 5.06 -2.79
CA GLY A 267 3.96 5.62 -4.10
C GLY A 267 4.36 7.07 -4.26
N ASN A 268 4.07 7.65 -5.43
CA ASN A 268 4.37 9.06 -5.72
C ASN A 268 3.53 10.00 -4.85
N HIS A 269 2.28 9.64 -4.55
CA HIS A 269 1.44 10.44 -3.66
C HIS A 269 1.84 10.36 -2.18
N GLU A 270 2.74 9.46 -1.81
CA GLU A 270 3.40 9.49 -0.52
C GLU A 270 4.72 10.24 -0.55
N ARG A 271 5.52 10.17 -1.63
CA ARG A 271 6.94 10.55 -1.61
C ARG A 271 7.33 11.80 -2.40
N ASP A 272 6.74 12.05 -3.56
CA ASP A 272 7.31 12.97 -4.55
C ASP A 272 7.21 14.42 -4.09
N TRP A 273 8.36 15.09 -3.92
CA TRP A 273 8.45 16.50 -3.58
C TRP A 273 9.82 17.09 -3.93
N PRO A 274 9.91 18.27 -4.58
CA PRO A 274 11.20 18.79 -5.05
C PRO A 274 12.20 19.00 -3.91
N GLY A 275 13.43 18.52 -4.12
CA GLY A 275 14.54 18.67 -3.17
C GLY A 275 14.43 17.78 -1.94
N SER A 276 13.48 16.83 -1.89
CA SER A 276 13.30 15.95 -0.74
C SER A 276 14.10 14.64 -0.82
N GLY A 277 14.85 14.40 -1.91
CA GLY A 277 15.67 13.21 -2.09
C GLY A 277 15.01 12.09 -2.90
N ASP A 278 13.77 12.26 -3.35
CA ASP A 278 13.19 11.43 -4.41
C ASP A 278 13.85 11.74 -5.77
N ARG A 279 13.70 10.82 -6.72
CA ARG A 279 14.31 10.99 -8.06
C ARG A 279 13.51 11.88 -9.00
N PHE A 280 12.26 12.21 -8.66
CA PHE A 280 11.35 13.04 -9.44
C PHE A 280 11.37 14.49 -8.94
N GLY A 281 12.54 15.13 -9.04
CA GLY A 281 12.80 16.45 -8.43
C GLY A 281 11.94 17.63 -8.90
N MET A 282 10.93 17.43 -9.75
CA MET A 282 9.96 18.44 -10.21
C MET A 282 8.50 18.03 -9.95
N ALA A 283 8.25 16.85 -9.37
CA ALA A 283 6.91 16.36 -9.04
C ALA A 283 6.47 16.85 -7.65
N TYR A 284 5.17 17.10 -7.50
CA TYR A 284 4.56 17.64 -6.27
C TYR A 284 3.44 16.72 -5.74
N ASP A 285 3.45 15.44 -6.15
CA ASP A 285 2.30 14.55 -6.03
C ASP A 285 1.91 14.29 -4.57
N SER A 286 2.90 14.29 -3.67
CA SER A 286 2.69 14.11 -2.22
C SER A 286 2.09 15.33 -1.51
N GLY A 287 1.99 16.48 -2.17
CA GLY A 287 1.48 17.72 -1.56
C GLY A 287 2.28 18.18 -0.33
N GLY A 288 3.57 17.86 -0.30
CA GLY A 288 4.51 18.28 0.73
C GLY A 288 4.71 17.27 1.86
N GLU A 289 4.11 16.08 1.78
CA GLU A 289 4.28 15.02 2.77
C GLU A 289 5.67 14.37 2.73
N CYS A 290 6.25 14.25 1.54
CA CYS A 290 7.61 13.75 1.30
C CYS A 290 7.97 12.46 2.06
N GLY A 291 7.02 11.54 2.20
CA GLY A 291 7.17 10.22 2.81
C GLY A 291 7.03 10.18 4.34
N VAL A 292 6.89 11.33 5.01
CA VAL A 292 6.89 11.39 6.48
C VAL A 292 5.66 10.68 7.08
N PRO A 293 4.41 10.96 6.66
CA PRO A 293 3.25 10.22 7.15
C PRO A 293 3.30 8.74 6.80
N TYR A 294 3.76 8.39 5.60
CA TYR A 294 3.94 6.99 5.18
C TYR A 294 4.86 6.23 6.15
N ALA A 295 6.06 6.75 6.40
CA ALA A 295 7.05 6.11 7.26
C ALA A 295 6.56 5.98 8.71
N ALA A 296 5.86 7.00 9.21
CA ALA A 296 5.37 7.01 10.58
C ALA A 296 4.14 6.10 10.79
N ARG A 297 3.22 6.05 9.81
CA ARG A 297 1.92 5.39 9.97
C ARG A 297 1.90 3.94 9.54
N THR A 298 2.69 3.53 8.54
CA THR A 298 2.63 2.15 8.02
C THR A 298 3.51 1.18 8.81
N GLY A 299 4.63 1.66 9.34
CA GLY A 299 5.53 0.86 10.17
C GLY A 299 6.27 -0.27 9.45
N MET A 300 6.37 -0.21 8.11
CA MET A 300 7.06 -1.19 7.27
C MET A 300 8.49 -1.47 7.76
N PRO A 301 9.04 -2.69 7.57
CA PRO A 301 10.34 -3.09 8.08
C PRO A 301 11.50 -2.55 7.22
N THR A 302 11.51 -1.23 7.01
CA THR A 302 12.50 -0.54 6.19
C THR A 302 13.77 -0.25 6.99
N ALA A 303 14.90 -0.12 6.31
CA ALA A 303 16.16 0.28 6.96
C ALA A 303 16.18 1.75 7.41
N GLY A 304 15.21 2.55 6.94
CA GLY A 304 15.03 3.95 7.27
C GLY A 304 14.00 4.62 6.35
N PRO A 305 13.61 5.88 6.62
CA PRO A 305 12.60 6.60 5.85
C PRO A 305 12.99 6.83 4.39
N ASP A 306 14.26 7.13 4.11
CA ASP A 306 14.82 7.28 2.74
C ASP A 306 15.38 5.96 2.18
N ARG A 307 15.09 4.84 2.84
CA ARG A 307 15.38 3.49 2.35
C ARG A 307 14.13 2.61 2.42
N PRO A 308 13.00 3.00 1.79
CA PRO A 308 11.70 2.38 1.99
C PRO A 308 11.51 1.06 1.21
N TRP A 309 12.58 0.30 1.03
CA TRP A 309 12.58 -1.03 0.42
C TRP A 309 12.91 -2.09 1.47
N TYR A 310 12.28 -3.25 1.34
CA TYR A 310 12.36 -4.35 2.31
C TYR A 310 11.87 -5.65 1.66
N SER A 311 12.06 -6.77 2.35
CA SER A 311 11.54 -8.08 1.94
C SER A 311 10.95 -8.83 3.13
N PHE A 312 10.09 -9.81 2.86
CA PHE A 312 9.50 -10.68 3.86
C PHE A 312 8.95 -11.96 3.23
N ASP A 313 8.87 -13.01 4.04
CA ASP A 313 8.24 -14.27 3.64
C ASP A 313 6.82 -14.36 4.22
N HIS A 314 5.89 -14.91 3.45
CA HIS A 314 4.54 -15.22 3.92
C HIS A 314 4.05 -16.52 3.29
N GLY A 315 4.17 -17.61 4.04
CA GLY A 315 3.93 -18.95 3.51
C GLY A 315 4.97 -19.32 2.44
N PRO A 316 4.56 -19.85 1.27
CA PRO A 316 5.47 -20.28 0.21
C PRO A 316 5.95 -19.14 -0.70
N ILE A 317 5.73 -17.89 -0.30
CA ILE A 317 6.03 -16.70 -1.11
C ILE A 317 7.05 -15.82 -0.41
N HIS A 318 8.11 -15.48 -1.13
CA HIS A 318 9.02 -14.41 -0.80
C HIS A 318 8.57 -13.12 -1.52
N PHE A 319 8.34 -12.06 -0.75
CA PHE A 319 8.01 -10.73 -1.24
C PHE A 319 9.21 -9.81 -1.14
N LEU A 320 9.53 -9.14 -2.24
CA LEU A 320 10.49 -8.04 -2.27
C LEU A 320 9.73 -6.76 -2.64
N GLN A 321 9.70 -5.80 -1.74
CA GLN A 321 9.02 -4.52 -1.92
C GLN A 321 10.06 -3.41 -2.11
N TYR A 322 9.99 -2.71 -3.25
CA TYR A 322 10.93 -1.65 -3.60
C TYR A 322 10.21 -0.35 -3.94
N SER A 323 10.91 0.77 -3.79
CA SER A 323 10.41 2.10 -4.09
C SER A 323 10.78 2.53 -5.50
N THR A 324 9.76 2.86 -6.28
CA THR A 324 9.93 3.50 -7.59
C THR A 324 10.22 5.00 -7.52
N GLU A 325 10.09 5.61 -6.33
CA GLU A 325 10.35 7.04 -6.12
C GLU A 325 11.81 7.34 -5.72
N HIS A 326 12.61 6.29 -5.50
CA HIS A 326 14.04 6.39 -5.17
C HIS A 326 14.87 5.75 -6.28
N ALA A 327 16.17 6.08 -6.35
CA ALA A 327 17.09 5.50 -7.33
C ALA A 327 17.07 3.97 -7.25
N PHE A 328 16.87 3.31 -8.39
CA PHE A 328 16.82 1.84 -8.53
C PHE A 328 17.82 1.34 -9.59
N GLU A 329 18.58 2.26 -10.20
CA GLU A 329 19.58 1.96 -11.20
C GLU A 329 20.78 1.22 -10.60
N GLU A 330 21.53 0.54 -11.44
CA GLU A 330 22.77 -0.14 -11.04
C GLU A 330 23.71 0.84 -10.32
N GLY A 331 24.23 0.41 -9.18
CA GLY A 331 25.07 1.24 -8.29
C GLY A 331 24.30 1.99 -7.19
N SER A 332 22.96 2.03 -7.25
CA SER A 332 22.15 2.54 -6.14
C SER A 332 22.09 1.56 -4.95
N PRO A 333 21.91 2.05 -3.70
CA PRO A 333 21.73 1.19 -2.54
C PRO A 333 20.52 0.24 -2.64
N GLN A 334 19.49 0.66 -3.36
CA GLN A 334 18.28 -0.13 -3.58
C GLN A 334 18.53 -1.26 -4.59
N HIS A 335 19.23 -0.99 -5.69
CA HIS A 335 19.60 -2.03 -6.67
C HIS A 335 20.47 -3.11 -6.04
N ALA A 336 21.46 -2.70 -5.22
CA ALA A 336 22.28 -3.63 -4.46
C ALA A 336 21.45 -4.49 -3.50
N PHE A 337 20.52 -3.87 -2.75
CA PHE A 337 19.58 -4.61 -1.91
C PHE A 337 18.75 -5.63 -2.71
N ILE A 338 18.18 -5.23 -3.86
CA ILE A 338 17.38 -6.12 -4.70
C ILE A 338 18.22 -7.31 -5.17
N ALA A 339 19.45 -7.08 -5.63
CA ALA A 339 20.33 -8.13 -6.11
C ALA A 339 20.71 -9.12 -4.98
N ASP A 340 21.08 -8.60 -3.81
CA ASP A 340 21.49 -9.42 -2.65
C ASP A 340 20.32 -10.24 -2.11
N ASP A 341 19.14 -9.63 -1.98
CA ASP A 341 17.93 -10.27 -1.46
C ASP A 341 17.45 -11.39 -2.39
N LEU A 342 17.33 -11.13 -3.71
CA LEU A 342 16.97 -12.14 -4.70
C LEU A 342 17.99 -13.28 -4.80
N ALA A 343 19.27 -13.02 -4.53
CA ALA A 343 20.30 -14.04 -4.49
C ALA A 343 20.22 -14.92 -3.22
N ALA A 344 19.65 -14.41 -2.14
CA ALA A 344 19.54 -15.10 -0.86
C ALA A 344 18.30 -16.00 -0.73
N VAL A 345 17.31 -15.86 -1.62
CA VAL A 345 16.05 -16.62 -1.56
C VAL A 345 16.29 -18.14 -1.63
N ASP A 346 15.85 -18.85 -0.60
CA ASP A 346 15.76 -20.31 -0.61
C ASP A 346 14.44 -20.76 -1.27
N ARG A 347 14.52 -21.14 -2.54
CA ARG A 347 13.37 -21.58 -3.34
C ARG A 347 12.77 -22.91 -2.88
N CYS A 348 13.40 -23.66 -1.97
CA CYS A 348 12.75 -24.79 -1.32
C CYS A 348 11.76 -24.37 -0.23
N GLN A 349 11.97 -23.22 0.40
CA GLN A 349 11.05 -22.68 1.42
C GLN A 349 10.01 -21.78 0.76
N THR A 350 10.46 -20.87 -0.10
CA THR A 350 9.62 -19.92 -0.81
C THR A 350 9.78 -20.12 -2.32
N PRO A 351 9.10 -21.12 -2.90
CA PRO A 351 9.18 -21.36 -4.33
C PRO A 351 8.74 -20.13 -5.13
N TRP A 352 7.78 -19.35 -4.63
CA TRP A 352 7.28 -18.15 -5.31
C TRP A 352 8.05 -16.90 -4.90
N VAL A 353 8.45 -16.09 -5.89
CA VAL A 353 9.07 -14.79 -5.67
C VAL A 353 8.24 -13.71 -6.37
N ILE A 354 7.78 -12.73 -5.60
CA ILE A 354 6.97 -11.61 -6.09
C ILE A 354 7.68 -10.31 -5.79
N LEU A 355 7.95 -9.54 -6.84
CA LEU A 355 8.50 -8.19 -6.72
C LEU A 355 7.35 -7.17 -6.75
N GLY A 356 7.20 -6.39 -5.68
CA GLY A 356 6.23 -5.30 -5.64
C GLY A 356 6.90 -3.92 -5.72
N GLY A 357 6.33 -3.05 -6.54
CA GLY A 357 6.71 -1.64 -6.66
C GLY A 357 5.46 -0.80 -6.93
N HIS A 358 5.57 0.52 -6.94
CA HIS A 358 4.41 1.36 -7.26
C HIS A 358 4.30 1.61 -8.78
N ARG A 359 5.24 2.35 -9.39
CA ARG A 359 5.21 2.63 -10.84
C ARG A 359 5.61 1.42 -11.69
N PRO A 360 4.88 1.10 -12.78
CA PRO A 360 5.01 -0.20 -13.45
C PRO A 360 6.21 -0.35 -14.39
N MET A 361 6.82 -1.54 -14.37
CA MET A 361 7.93 -1.92 -15.26
C MET A 361 7.46 -2.24 -16.69
N TYR A 362 6.25 -2.79 -16.82
CA TYR A 362 5.56 -3.00 -18.09
C TYR A 362 4.17 -2.39 -17.99
N ILE A 363 3.84 -1.54 -18.95
CA ILE A 363 2.58 -0.80 -18.98
C ILE A 363 2.11 -0.57 -20.42
N ASP A 364 0.82 -0.76 -20.63
CA ASP A 364 0.04 -0.31 -21.77
C ASP A 364 -0.52 1.07 -21.41
N SER A 365 0.12 2.12 -21.92
CA SER A 365 -0.25 3.52 -21.74
C SER A 365 0.18 4.37 -22.94
N THR A 366 -0.61 5.38 -23.24
CA THR A 366 -0.40 6.45 -24.22
C THR A 366 -0.85 7.78 -23.62
N PHE A 367 -0.02 8.81 -23.54
CA PHE A 367 -0.49 10.14 -23.12
C PHE A 367 -0.84 10.99 -24.34
N ASP A 368 -2.14 11.22 -24.62
CA ASP A 368 -2.63 12.07 -25.72
C ASP A 368 -1.89 11.88 -27.07
N ALA A 369 -1.56 10.62 -27.41
CA ALA A 369 -0.77 10.23 -28.59
C ALA A 369 0.68 10.75 -28.66
N VAL A 370 1.21 11.38 -27.60
CA VAL A 370 2.63 11.69 -27.43
C VAL A 370 3.36 10.42 -27.00
N ARG A 371 4.40 10.05 -27.75
CA ARG A 371 5.24 8.89 -27.44
C ARG A 371 6.72 9.24 -27.40
N PRO A 372 7.46 8.66 -26.44
CA PRO A 372 6.97 7.96 -25.24
C PRO A 372 6.18 8.90 -24.31
N ASP A 373 5.21 8.37 -23.57
CA ASP A 373 4.63 9.10 -22.44
C ASP A 373 5.51 8.95 -21.19
N GLY A 374 5.19 9.70 -20.12
CA GLY A 374 5.97 9.71 -18.87
C GLY A 374 6.17 8.32 -18.27
N ASP A 375 5.13 7.48 -18.29
CA ASP A 375 5.17 6.13 -17.74
C ASP A 375 6.04 5.20 -18.57
N GLN A 376 6.01 5.30 -19.90
CA GLN A 376 6.86 4.49 -20.78
C GLN A 376 8.35 4.79 -20.64
N TYR A 377 8.72 6.05 -20.38
CA TYR A 377 10.11 6.42 -20.11
C TYR A 377 10.63 5.72 -18.87
N LEU A 378 9.88 5.82 -17.77
CA LEU A 378 10.22 5.16 -16.54
C LEU A 378 10.22 3.64 -16.69
N ALA A 379 9.18 3.07 -17.30
CA ALA A 379 9.08 1.64 -17.51
C ALA A 379 10.33 1.10 -18.26
N ALA A 380 10.88 1.86 -19.22
CA ALA A 380 12.13 1.52 -19.89
C ALA A 380 13.36 1.57 -18.97
N GLU A 381 13.45 2.54 -18.05
CA GLU A 381 14.51 2.61 -17.05
C GLU A 381 14.44 1.45 -16.06
N LEU A 382 13.25 1.14 -15.55
CA LEU A 382 13.00 0.00 -14.67
C LEU A 382 13.39 -1.32 -15.33
N ARG A 383 12.97 -1.54 -16.59
CA ARG A 383 13.35 -2.74 -17.35
C ARG A 383 14.86 -2.85 -17.50
N ARG A 384 15.54 -1.76 -17.87
CA ARG A 384 17.00 -1.75 -18.03
C ARG A 384 17.72 -2.08 -16.72
N ALA A 385 17.26 -1.52 -15.61
CA ALA A 385 17.92 -1.67 -14.32
C ALA A 385 17.64 -3.03 -13.66
N LEU A 386 16.40 -3.52 -13.72
CA LEU A 386 15.93 -4.60 -12.87
C LEU A 386 15.62 -5.88 -13.65
N GLU A 387 15.06 -5.84 -14.86
CA GLU A 387 14.67 -7.06 -15.60
C GLU A 387 15.80 -8.11 -15.69
N PRO A 388 17.09 -7.72 -15.88
CA PRO A 388 18.19 -8.69 -15.83
C PRO A 388 18.31 -9.44 -14.50
N LEU A 389 18.07 -8.78 -13.36
CA LEU A 389 18.04 -9.43 -12.04
C LEU A 389 16.83 -10.37 -11.92
N LEU A 390 15.66 -9.92 -12.36
CA LEU A 390 14.41 -10.69 -12.28
C LEU A 390 14.52 -12.00 -13.06
N LEU A 391 15.06 -11.94 -14.27
CA LEU A 391 15.27 -13.12 -15.12
C LEU A 391 16.34 -14.04 -14.54
N ARG A 392 17.46 -13.49 -14.03
CA ARG A 392 18.55 -14.28 -13.44
C ARG A 392 18.09 -15.06 -12.21
N HIS A 393 17.30 -14.43 -11.34
CA HIS A 393 16.84 -15.02 -10.09
C HIS A 393 15.47 -15.72 -10.21
N GLY A 394 14.88 -15.74 -11.42
CA GLY A 394 13.63 -16.43 -11.71
C GLY A 394 12.46 -15.88 -10.87
N VAL A 395 12.29 -14.56 -10.86
CA VAL A 395 11.12 -13.89 -10.28
C VAL A 395 9.87 -14.32 -11.03
N ASP A 396 8.81 -14.68 -10.31
CA ASP A 396 7.61 -15.29 -10.89
C ASP A 396 6.59 -14.24 -11.35
N ALA A 397 6.43 -13.18 -10.58
CA ALA A 397 5.52 -12.09 -10.92
C ALA A 397 6.00 -10.74 -10.39
N THR A 398 5.56 -9.66 -11.04
CA THR A 398 5.70 -8.30 -10.49
C THR A 398 4.34 -7.66 -10.28
N TRP A 399 4.17 -6.97 -9.16
CA TRP A 399 2.93 -6.31 -8.78
C TRP A 399 3.15 -4.81 -8.70
N HIS A 400 2.50 -4.06 -9.58
CA HIS A 400 2.63 -2.60 -9.69
C HIS A 400 1.28 -1.89 -9.65
N GLY A 401 1.25 -0.64 -9.20
CA GLY A 401 0.09 0.24 -9.20
C GLY A 401 0.21 1.37 -10.22
N HIS A 402 -0.07 2.59 -9.77
CA HIS A 402 0.12 3.90 -10.42
C HIS A 402 -0.81 4.18 -11.60
N HIS A 403 -0.83 3.28 -12.59
CA HIS A 403 -1.76 3.41 -13.69
C HIS A 403 -3.08 2.77 -13.29
N HIS A 404 -4.15 3.56 -13.28
CA HIS A 404 -5.43 3.15 -12.70
C HIS A 404 -6.24 2.24 -13.64
N SER A 405 -5.68 1.08 -13.93
CA SER A 405 -6.30 -0.02 -14.66
C SER A 405 -5.79 -1.36 -14.13
N TYR A 406 -6.43 -2.45 -14.54
CA TYR A 406 -5.82 -3.77 -14.46
C TYR A 406 -5.12 -4.07 -15.77
N GLN A 407 -3.87 -4.50 -15.71
CA GLN A 407 -3.14 -4.98 -16.87
C GLN A 407 -2.33 -6.22 -16.50
N ARG A 408 -2.24 -7.18 -17.42
CA ARG A 408 -1.43 -8.37 -17.26
C ARG A 408 -0.72 -8.74 -18.54
N THR A 409 0.55 -9.05 -18.42
CA THR A 409 1.34 -9.60 -19.52
C THR A 409 1.28 -11.13 -19.60
N CYS A 410 1.70 -11.71 -20.72
CA CYS A 410 2.25 -13.06 -20.74
C CYS A 410 3.56 -13.13 -19.89
N PRO A 411 4.13 -14.31 -19.62
CA PRO A 411 5.51 -14.40 -19.14
C PRO A 411 6.46 -13.70 -20.13
N LEU A 412 7.26 -12.73 -19.67
CA LEU A 412 8.07 -11.87 -20.54
C LEU A 412 9.58 -11.99 -20.30
N ALA A 413 10.34 -11.74 -21.37
CA ALA A 413 11.71 -11.24 -21.29
C ALA A 413 11.97 -10.29 -22.47
N GLY A 414 12.46 -9.08 -22.20
CA GLY A 414 12.80 -8.11 -23.24
C GLY A 414 11.61 -7.73 -24.13
N GLY A 415 10.40 -7.72 -23.55
CA GLY A 415 9.15 -7.40 -24.26
C GLY A 415 8.65 -8.51 -25.19
N ARG A 416 9.12 -9.75 -25.03
CA ARG A 416 8.67 -10.91 -25.82
C ARG A 416 8.05 -11.97 -24.92
N CYS A 417 6.88 -12.46 -25.31
CA CYS A 417 6.25 -13.60 -24.63
C CYS A 417 7.14 -14.83 -24.72
N LEU A 418 7.31 -15.50 -23.58
CA LEU A 418 8.02 -16.76 -23.46
C LEU A 418 7.02 -17.91 -23.21
N ALA A 419 7.29 -19.06 -23.81
CA ALA A 419 6.63 -20.30 -23.42
C ALA A 419 7.19 -20.79 -22.08
N SER A 420 6.40 -21.57 -21.33
CA SER A 420 6.92 -22.28 -20.16
C SER A 420 8.06 -23.23 -20.55
N GLY A 421 8.93 -23.52 -19.58
CA GLY A 421 9.94 -24.56 -19.70
C GLY A 421 9.33 -25.96 -19.83
N GLU A 422 10.17 -26.96 -20.11
CA GLU A 422 9.74 -28.36 -20.21
C GLU A 422 9.13 -28.88 -18.90
N ASP A 423 9.48 -28.29 -17.77
CA ASP A 423 8.95 -28.57 -16.44
C ASP A 423 7.61 -27.84 -16.14
N GLY A 424 7.07 -27.10 -17.11
CA GLY A 424 5.83 -26.34 -16.99
C GLY A 424 5.99 -24.97 -16.31
N VAL A 425 7.17 -24.66 -15.77
CA VAL A 425 7.43 -23.41 -15.05
C VAL A 425 7.52 -22.25 -16.03
N ALA A 426 6.92 -21.11 -15.70
CA ALA A 426 6.99 -19.93 -16.54
C ALA A 426 8.44 -19.48 -16.75
N ALA A 427 8.80 -19.20 -18.00
CA ALA A 427 10.17 -18.84 -18.37
C ALA A 427 10.51 -17.36 -18.14
N GLY A 428 9.60 -16.58 -17.56
CA GLY A 428 9.83 -15.18 -17.22
C GLY A 428 8.74 -14.69 -16.27
N PRO A 429 8.96 -13.54 -15.62
CA PRO A 429 7.94 -12.95 -14.77
C PRO A 429 6.67 -12.61 -15.55
N VAL A 430 5.52 -12.79 -14.90
CA VAL A 430 4.26 -12.18 -15.32
C VAL A 430 4.18 -10.80 -14.66
N HIS A 431 4.10 -9.75 -15.46
CA HIS A 431 3.95 -8.39 -14.94
C HIS A 431 2.47 -8.03 -14.84
N ILE A 432 2.06 -7.51 -13.68
CA ILE A 432 0.71 -6.99 -13.49
C ILE A 432 0.71 -5.54 -13.00
N VAL A 433 -0.20 -4.76 -13.59
CA VAL A 433 -0.64 -3.46 -13.08
C VAL A 433 -1.99 -3.71 -12.39
N LEU A 434 -2.07 -3.39 -11.10
CA LEU A 434 -3.22 -3.63 -10.23
C LEU A 434 -3.74 -2.34 -9.56
N GLY A 435 -3.45 -1.18 -10.18
CA GLY A 435 -3.81 0.15 -9.67
C GLY A 435 -5.27 0.57 -9.83
N HIS A 436 -6.19 -0.37 -10.02
CA HIS A 436 -7.60 -0.10 -10.28
C HIS A 436 -8.47 -0.17 -9.02
N SER A 437 -7.91 0.07 -7.84
CA SER A 437 -8.61 -0.25 -6.59
C SER A 437 -9.52 0.86 -6.07
N GLY A 438 -9.29 2.12 -6.42
CA GLY A 438 -10.20 3.19 -6.00
C GLY A 438 -10.04 4.51 -6.72
N ALA A 439 -8.79 4.91 -7.00
CA ALA A 439 -8.48 6.12 -7.76
C ALA A 439 -9.11 6.11 -9.15
N SER A 440 -9.45 7.31 -9.65
CA SER A 440 -10.14 7.49 -10.93
C SER A 440 -9.43 6.78 -12.08
N LEU A 441 -10.13 5.91 -12.82
CA LEU A 441 -9.53 5.07 -13.87
C LEU A 441 -8.80 5.89 -14.93
N THR A 442 -7.64 5.37 -15.38
CA THR A 442 -6.83 6.00 -16.43
C THR A 442 -7.16 5.35 -17.78
N PRO A 443 -7.89 6.02 -18.69
CA PRO A 443 -8.42 5.39 -19.90
C PRO A 443 -7.42 5.33 -21.06
N ASN A 444 -6.18 5.75 -20.84
CA ASN A 444 -5.23 6.12 -21.88
C ASN A 444 -4.40 4.92 -22.36
N THR A 445 -5.05 3.79 -22.61
CA THR A 445 -4.41 2.57 -23.12
C THR A 445 -4.26 2.60 -24.64
N GLU A 446 -3.33 1.82 -25.18
CA GLU A 446 -3.07 1.66 -26.61
C GLU A 446 -4.33 1.29 -27.40
N PRO A 447 -4.66 2.01 -28.49
CA PRO A 447 -5.77 1.63 -29.38
C PRO A 447 -5.58 0.24 -29.99
N GLN A 448 -4.32 -0.12 -30.27
CA GLN A 448 -3.91 -1.47 -30.68
C GLN A 448 -3.04 -2.05 -29.57
N ARG A 449 -3.69 -2.78 -28.67
CA ARG A 449 -3.03 -3.43 -27.53
C ARG A 449 -1.78 -4.22 -27.99
N PRO A 450 -0.60 -3.96 -27.40
CA PRO A 450 0.59 -4.76 -27.66
C PRO A 450 0.34 -6.22 -27.27
N ARG A 451 0.92 -7.16 -28.04
CA ARG A 451 0.59 -8.60 -27.94
C ARG A 451 0.95 -9.21 -26.58
N GLU A 452 1.94 -8.62 -25.93
CA GLU A 452 2.39 -8.99 -24.60
C GLU A 452 1.32 -8.77 -23.53
N PHE A 453 0.44 -7.77 -23.67
CA PHE A 453 -0.65 -7.52 -22.74
C PHE A 453 -1.85 -8.41 -23.07
N VAL A 454 -1.96 -9.52 -22.36
CA VAL A 454 -2.99 -10.53 -22.60
C VAL A 454 -4.32 -10.18 -21.93
N SER A 455 -4.31 -9.30 -20.93
CA SER A 455 -5.52 -8.76 -20.30
C SER A 455 -5.32 -7.30 -19.92
N VAL A 456 -6.29 -6.45 -20.25
CA VAL A 456 -6.36 -5.04 -19.84
C VAL A 456 -7.82 -4.74 -19.55
N GLN A 457 -8.12 -4.26 -18.34
CA GLN A 457 -9.47 -3.95 -17.88
C GLN A 457 -9.50 -2.53 -17.31
N LEU A 458 -10.44 -1.72 -17.81
CA LEU A 458 -10.75 -0.39 -17.29
C LEU A 458 -11.99 -0.48 -16.40
N GLN A 459 -11.83 -1.15 -15.27
CA GLN A 459 -12.86 -1.33 -14.27
C GLN A 459 -12.22 -1.46 -12.90
N HIS A 460 -12.87 -0.91 -11.86
CA HIS A 460 -12.36 -1.02 -10.50
C HIS A 460 -12.43 -2.44 -9.95
N GLY A 461 -11.45 -2.80 -9.14
CA GLY A 461 -11.24 -4.17 -8.66
C GLY A 461 -10.00 -4.33 -7.80
N TYR A 462 -9.75 -5.57 -7.40
CA TYR A 462 -8.59 -6.01 -6.64
C TYR A 462 -8.22 -7.44 -7.06
N VAL A 463 -7.07 -7.92 -6.60
CA VAL A 463 -6.58 -9.26 -6.91
C VAL A 463 -6.63 -10.13 -5.65
N ARG A 464 -7.37 -11.24 -5.73
CA ARG A 464 -7.28 -12.33 -4.76
C ARG A 464 -6.21 -13.31 -5.21
N VAL A 465 -5.30 -13.64 -4.30
CA VAL A 465 -4.23 -14.61 -4.56
C VAL A 465 -4.37 -15.80 -3.62
N THR A 466 -4.27 -17.00 -4.15
CA THR A 466 -4.17 -18.24 -3.36
C THR A 466 -2.89 -18.96 -3.76
N ALA A 467 -2.05 -19.25 -2.79
CA ALA A 467 -0.74 -19.85 -3.03
C ALA A 467 -0.44 -21.00 -2.07
N ASN A 468 0.07 -22.09 -2.64
CA ASN A 468 0.75 -23.17 -1.93
C ASN A 468 2.08 -23.46 -2.67
N ALA A 469 2.87 -24.44 -2.24
CA ALA A 469 4.20 -24.69 -2.82
C ALA A 469 4.23 -24.94 -4.34
N THR A 470 3.12 -25.42 -4.93
CA THR A 470 3.06 -25.83 -6.36
C THR A 470 2.13 -24.98 -7.22
N ARG A 471 1.29 -24.13 -6.62
CA ARG A 471 0.30 -23.34 -7.34
C ARG A 471 0.22 -21.92 -6.80
N LEU A 472 0.30 -20.94 -7.69
CA LEU A 472 0.08 -19.52 -7.41
C LEU A 472 -1.04 -19.00 -8.33
N GLU A 473 -2.25 -18.91 -7.80
CA GLU A 473 -3.43 -18.46 -8.55
C GLU A 473 -3.76 -17.01 -8.21
N HIS A 474 -4.01 -16.22 -9.26
CA HIS A 474 -4.52 -14.87 -9.16
C HIS A 474 -5.92 -14.82 -9.78
N VAL A 475 -6.87 -14.24 -9.05
CA VAL A 475 -8.23 -13.98 -9.49
C VAL A 475 -8.51 -12.49 -9.33
N VAL A 476 -8.78 -11.82 -10.45
CA VAL A 476 -9.07 -10.39 -10.46
C VAL A 476 -10.57 -10.22 -10.31
N VAL A 477 -10.99 -9.50 -9.27
CA VAL A 477 -12.37 -9.37 -8.85
C VAL A 477 -12.84 -7.95 -9.07
N SER A 478 -13.98 -7.77 -9.71
CA SER A 478 -14.57 -6.45 -9.86
C SER A 478 -15.13 -5.95 -8.53
N SER A 479 -14.79 -4.72 -8.16
CA SER A 479 -15.38 -4.05 -6.99
C SER A 479 -16.88 -3.81 -7.18
N ARG A 480 -17.34 -3.65 -8.43
CA ARG A 480 -18.73 -3.33 -8.76
C ARG A 480 -19.71 -4.43 -8.34
N ASP A 481 -19.43 -5.66 -8.75
CA ASP A 481 -20.38 -6.77 -8.64
C ASP A 481 -19.76 -8.08 -8.12
N GLY A 482 -18.45 -8.11 -7.86
CA GLY A 482 -17.74 -9.31 -7.42
C GLY A 482 -17.48 -10.32 -8.55
N SER A 483 -17.76 -9.98 -9.81
CA SER A 483 -17.45 -10.85 -10.95
C SER A 483 -15.95 -11.01 -11.16
N VAL A 484 -15.54 -12.15 -11.73
CA VAL A 484 -14.15 -12.40 -12.10
C VAL A 484 -13.86 -11.73 -13.44
N MET A 485 -12.95 -10.74 -13.42
CA MET A 485 -12.51 -10.00 -14.61
C MET A 485 -11.39 -10.72 -15.35
N ASP A 486 -10.55 -11.45 -14.62
CA ASP A 486 -9.44 -12.24 -15.16
C ASP A 486 -9.02 -13.32 -14.15
N ARG A 487 -8.44 -14.40 -14.65
CA ARG A 487 -7.90 -15.49 -13.83
C ARG A 487 -6.68 -16.09 -14.52
N TRP A 488 -5.61 -16.27 -13.75
CA TRP A 488 -4.39 -16.91 -14.24
C TRP A 488 -3.67 -17.63 -13.10
N VAL A 489 -2.87 -18.62 -13.48
CA VAL A 489 -2.19 -19.53 -12.55
C VAL A 489 -0.76 -19.74 -13.02
N LEU A 490 0.18 -19.72 -12.08
CA LEU A 490 1.51 -20.28 -12.26
C LEU A 490 1.59 -21.60 -11.51
N GLU A 491 2.21 -22.60 -12.13
CA GLU A 491 2.37 -23.93 -11.57
C GLU A 491 3.84 -24.31 -11.52
N LYS A 492 4.20 -25.07 -10.48
CA LYS A 492 5.51 -25.65 -10.28
C LYS A 492 5.36 -27.14 -9.94
N PRO A 493 6.25 -28.02 -10.44
CA PRO A 493 6.26 -29.42 -10.05
C PRO A 493 6.37 -29.60 -8.53
N ALA A 494 5.85 -30.71 -8.02
CA ALA A 494 6.02 -31.07 -6.61
C ALA A 494 7.51 -31.18 -6.25
N GLY A 495 7.91 -30.59 -5.12
CA GLY A 495 9.30 -30.55 -4.67
C GLY A 495 10.20 -29.62 -5.49
N TRP A 496 9.63 -28.70 -6.27
CA TRP A 496 10.40 -27.70 -6.98
C TRP A 496 11.13 -26.79 -6.00
N CYS A 497 12.44 -26.66 -6.19
CA CYS A 497 13.38 -26.02 -5.27
C CYS A 497 14.35 -25.06 -5.98
N GLY A 498 14.11 -24.74 -7.25
CA GLY A 498 15.02 -23.92 -8.05
C GLY A 498 16.44 -24.50 -8.16
N SER A 499 16.67 -25.48 -9.04
CA SER A 499 18.02 -26.04 -9.23
C SER A 499 18.97 -25.05 -9.94
N ARG A 500 20.29 -25.36 -9.97
CA ARG A 500 21.32 -24.65 -10.79
C ARG A 500 20.87 -24.39 -12.25
N GLY A 501 19.89 -25.14 -12.77
CA GLY A 501 19.28 -24.91 -14.07
C GLY A 501 18.49 -23.61 -14.19
N VAL A 502 17.83 -23.12 -13.13
CA VAL A 502 17.05 -21.86 -13.15
C VAL A 502 17.98 -20.66 -13.34
N LEU A 503 19.08 -20.61 -12.59
CA LEU A 503 20.09 -19.55 -12.72
C LEU A 503 20.75 -19.56 -14.10
N ARG A 504 21.10 -20.74 -14.62
CA ARG A 504 21.71 -20.89 -15.95
C ARG A 504 20.75 -20.50 -17.08
N GLN A 505 19.49 -20.94 -17.02
CA GLN A 505 18.47 -20.50 -17.98
C GLN A 505 18.17 -19.00 -17.85
N GLY A 506 18.24 -18.46 -16.64
CA GLY A 506 18.13 -17.02 -16.38
C GLY A 506 19.20 -16.24 -17.13
N GLU A 507 20.48 -16.65 -17.04
CA GLU A 507 21.57 -16.01 -17.77
C GLU A 507 21.40 -16.08 -19.30
N GLU A 508 20.96 -17.22 -19.83
CA GLU A 508 20.66 -17.38 -21.26
C GLU A 508 19.52 -16.45 -21.71
N ARG A 509 18.47 -16.30 -20.89
CA ARG A 509 17.35 -15.37 -21.15
C ARG A 509 17.80 -13.91 -21.10
N VAL A 510 18.66 -13.55 -20.14
CA VAL A 510 19.25 -12.21 -20.07
C VAL A 510 20.07 -11.92 -21.32
N ALA A 511 20.95 -12.84 -21.74
CA ALA A 511 21.74 -12.65 -22.95
C ALA A 511 20.88 -12.50 -24.21
N ALA A 512 19.76 -13.23 -24.29
CA ALA A 512 18.83 -13.14 -25.41
C ALA A 512 18.00 -11.84 -25.42
N ALA A 513 17.54 -11.39 -24.25
CA ALA A 513 16.72 -10.19 -24.10
C ALA A 513 17.54 -8.89 -24.14
N TRP A 514 18.77 -8.94 -23.61
CA TRP A 514 19.65 -7.79 -23.41
C TRP A 514 21.06 -8.03 -23.97
N PRO A 515 21.22 -8.20 -25.30
CA PRO A 515 22.49 -8.60 -25.92
C PRO A 515 23.61 -7.55 -25.81
N SER A 516 23.29 -6.29 -25.51
CA SER A 516 24.26 -5.19 -25.36
C SER A 516 24.76 -4.97 -23.93
N LEU A 517 24.24 -5.71 -22.94
CA LEU A 517 24.79 -5.70 -21.58
C LEU A 517 25.97 -6.68 -21.54
N GLU A 518 27.19 -6.20 -21.81
CA GLU A 518 28.41 -6.96 -21.53
C GLU A 518 28.58 -7.12 -20.01
N PHE A 519 28.02 -8.20 -19.45
CA PHE A 519 28.24 -8.54 -18.05
C PHE A 519 29.69 -8.97 -17.85
N LYS A 520 30.50 -8.13 -17.19
CA LYS A 520 31.75 -8.59 -16.56
C LYS A 520 31.36 -9.53 -15.42
N SER A 521 31.47 -10.83 -15.66
CA SER A 521 31.27 -11.87 -14.65
C SER A 521 32.24 -11.67 -13.47
N GLN A 522 31.80 -10.93 -12.44
CA GLN A 522 32.52 -10.81 -11.17
C GLN A 522 31.92 -11.70 -10.08
N HIS A 523 31.54 -12.93 -10.42
CA HIS A 523 31.42 -13.97 -9.41
C HIS A 523 32.15 -15.23 -9.88
N ARG A 524 33.45 -15.28 -9.58
CA ARG A 524 34.10 -16.58 -9.37
C ARG A 524 33.42 -17.19 -8.15
N LEU A 525 32.55 -18.17 -8.40
CA LEU A 525 32.22 -19.20 -7.43
C LEU A 525 33.53 -19.67 -6.80
N ARG A 526 33.77 -19.30 -5.53
CA ARG A 526 34.86 -19.92 -4.76
C ARG A 526 34.44 -21.36 -4.58
N GLY A 527 35.14 -22.26 -5.29
CA GLY A 527 35.00 -23.69 -5.12
C GLY A 527 35.25 -24.05 -3.66
N CYS A 528 34.30 -24.79 -3.08
CA CYS A 528 34.60 -25.68 -1.97
C CYS A 528 35.39 -26.85 -2.54
N ASP A 529 36.71 -26.72 -2.58
CA ASP A 529 37.62 -27.85 -2.67
C ASP A 529 38.20 -28.10 -1.28
N THR A 530 37.80 -29.24 -0.73
CA THR A 530 38.53 -30.12 0.21
C THR A 530 39.73 -29.54 0.97
N PHE A 531 39.61 -29.43 2.30
CA PHE A 531 40.48 -30.10 3.29
C PHE A 531 39.76 -30.24 4.63
#